data_AF-A0A9Q0X963-F1
#
_entry.id   AF-A0A9Q0X963-F1
#
_cell.length_a   1.000
_cell.length_b   1.000
_cell.length_c   1.000
_cell.angle_alpha   90.00
_cell.angle_beta   90.00
_cell.angle_gamma   90.00
#
_symmetry.space_group_name_H-M   'P 1'
#
loop_
_entity.id
_entity.type
_entity.pdbx_description
1 polymer ?
#
loop_
_entity_poly.entity_id
_entity_poly.type
_entity_poly.pdbx_seq_one_letter_code
_entity_poly.pdbx_strand_id
1 'polypeptide(L)'
;MGPGLARSAPALQELLLAGNRLRDLPGGLLPDPEPGGPRGGRSGGQARPPPSCLPPPPPPPPPPLALLGVLEAAANELEALGPGIARLAGLKVLDVSNNKLTEVPAELADCPKLKEVNLTGNALKDKRLEKMVKGCQTKSILEYLRAGGRGGGKGKGKPDGAERDEQRKKKRERTRKGKAGSDAEEEDEETRKLQVKIVHISENPAPLVVKASPGVKEVRPYIVCCVVKGMDFSPGNALKRFLSDQTKLHEDVCEKRTAATIATHDLRLVKGPLLYDAQPPDDLKVLPLGRKEVKAKDLLRQLQSEAEEQRKQKKRQNISGLHRYLHLLDGKEKYPCLMDAEGTVISFPPITNSEKTKLGKATSDLLLEVTSASSLQICKDVMDALILKMAELNRATCGNNDGDPNSDPESNGTSGQEKSTSEGAPGNSPLVLEQVRVVDMDGNLKVLYPSKTDLVTVSSLLTVLH
;
A
#
# COMPACT_ATOMS: atom_id res chain seq x y z
N MET A 1 34.82 4.08 -29.34
CA MET A 1 35.28 2.67 -29.23
C MET A 1 34.36 1.81 -30.08
N GLY A 2 34.90 1.06 -31.03
CA GLY A 2 34.11 0.17 -31.89
C GLY A 2 33.47 -1.02 -31.14
N PRO A 3 32.74 -1.90 -31.83
CA PRO A 3 31.95 -3.02 -31.26
C PRO A 3 32.77 -4.12 -30.54
N GLY A 4 34.03 -3.84 -30.18
CA GLY A 4 34.97 -4.80 -29.61
C GLY A 4 34.89 -5.01 -28.10
N LEU A 5 34.42 -4.05 -27.30
CA LEU A 5 34.57 -4.10 -25.83
C LEU A 5 33.83 -5.29 -25.18
N ALA A 6 32.60 -5.55 -25.64
CA ALA A 6 31.81 -6.69 -25.16
C ALA A 6 32.36 -8.05 -25.60
N ARG A 7 33.14 -8.09 -26.69
CA ARG A 7 33.82 -9.31 -27.18
C ARG A 7 35.20 -9.51 -26.55
N SER A 8 35.89 -8.43 -26.17
CA SER A 8 37.25 -8.47 -25.63
C SER A 8 37.33 -8.64 -24.11
N ALA A 9 36.27 -8.28 -23.37
CA ALA A 9 36.27 -8.32 -21.91
C ALA A 9 34.96 -8.86 -21.30
N PRO A 10 34.62 -10.14 -21.50
CA PRO A 10 33.37 -10.73 -20.99
C PRO A 10 33.28 -10.80 -19.45
N ALA A 11 34.43 -10.70 -18.76
CA ALA A 11 34.54 -10.74 -17.30
C ALA A 11 34.56 -9.35 -16.63
N LEU A 12 34.31 -8.28 -17.38
CA LEU A 12 34.33 -6.91 -16.86
C LEU A 12 33.22 -6.74 -15.80
N GLN A 13 33.60 -6.39 -14.57
CA GLN A 13 32.67 -6.18 -13.46
C GLN A 13 32.36 -4.70 -13.21
N GLU A 14 33.27 -3.80 -13.57
CA GLU A 14 33.15 -2.36 -13.35
C GLU A 14 33.64 -1.61 -14.60
N LEU A 15 32.89 -0.59 -15.01
CA LEU A 15 33.23 0.27 -16.13
C LEU A 15 33.10 1.73 -15.72
N LEU A 16 34.25 2.39 -15.57
CA LEU A 16 34.36 3.78 -15.13
C LEU A 16 34.70 4.65 -16.34
N LEU A 17 33.74 5.46 -16.76
CA LEU A 17 33.78 6.37 -17.90
C LEU A 17 33.52 7.82 -17.47
N ALA A 18 33.60 8.12 -16.17
CA ALA A 18 33.30 9.45 -15.65
C ALA A 18 34.28 10.53 -16.16
N GLY A 19 33.77 11.74 -16.40
CA GLY A 19 34.59 12.92 -16.76
C GLY A 19 35.13 12.95 -18.20
N ASN A 20 34.55 12.15 -19.11
CA ASN A 20 34.90 12.17 -20.53
C ASN A 20 33.95 13.10 -21.33
N ARG A 21 34.12 13.16 -22.65
CA ARG A 21 33.23 13.91 -23.57
C ARG A 21 32.40 12.97 -24.44
N LEU A 22 31.87 11.91 -23.83
CA LEU A 22 31.08 10.90 -24.55
C LEU A 22 29.68 11.46 -24.86
N ARG A 23 29.28 11.40 -26.13
CA ARG A 23 27.92 11.76 -26.58
C ARG A 23 26.95 10.59 -26.58
N ASP A 24 27.48 9.39 -26.74
CA ASP A 24 26.77 8.13 -26.66
C ASP A 24 27.62 7.11 -25.90
N LEU A 25 26.95 6.18 -25.20
CA LEU A 25 27.64 4.99 -24.70
C LEU A 25 28.12 4.17 -25.92
N PRO A 26 29.32 3.58 -25.89
CA PRO A 26 29.84 2.85 -27.05
C PRO A 26 28.86 1.75 -27.48
N GLY A 27 28.43 1.75 -28.74
CA GLY A 27 27.42 0.82 -29.31
C GLY A 27 27.77 -0.67 -29.23
N GLY A 28 28.92 -1.03 -28.67
CA GLY A 28 29.22 -2.39 -28.23
C GLY A 28 28.63 -2.77 -26.86
N LEU A 29 28.22 -1.80 -26.04
CA LEU A 29 27.54 -2.00 -24.74
C LEU A 29 26.02 -2.18 -24.90
N LEU A 30 25.45 -1.53 -25.91
CA LEU A 30 24.03 -1.50 -26.22
C LEU A 30 23.91 -1.94 -27.67
N PRO A 31 23.41 -3.15 -27.97
CA PRO A 31 23.25 -3.54 -29.38
C PRO A 31 22.25 -2.59 -30.04
N ASP A 32 22.50 -2.27 -31.30
CA ASP A 32 21.49 -1.60 -32.11
C ASP A 32 20.22 -2.47 -32.19
N PRO A 33 19.02 -1.87 -32.20
CA PRO A 33 17.83 -2.57 -32.65
C PRO A 33 18.05 -2.96 -34.12
N GLU A 34 18.00 -4.26 -34.42
CA GLU A 34 18.19 -4.81 -35.76
C GLU A 34 17.50 -3.94 -36.85
N PRO A 35 18.24 -3.40 -37.84
CA PRO A 35 17.60 -2.73 -38.96
C PRO A 35 16.96 -3.81 -39.84
N GLY A 36 15.64 -3.78 -39.94
CA GLY A 36 14.89 -4.59 -40.90
C GLY A 36 15.53 -4.48 -42.29
N GLY A 37 16.07 -5.60 -42.78
CA GLY A 37 16.74 -5.64 -44.07
C GLY A 37 15.81 -5.26 -45.22
N PRO A 38 16.30 -4.51 -46.22
CA PRO A 38 15.51 -4.16 -47.39
C PRO A 38 15.30 -5.41 -48.25
N ARG A 39 14.05 -5.62 -48.70
CA ARG A 39 13.71 -6.55 -49.77
C ARG A 39 14.35 -6.06 -51.08
N GLY A 40 15.57 -6.52 -51.35
CA GLY A 40 16.19 -6.45 -52.67
C GLY A 40 15.74 -7.65 -53.51
N GLY A 41 15.04 -7.38 -54.60
CA GLY A 41 14.62 -8.41 -55.55
C GLY A 41 15.79 -9.01 -56.34
N ARG A 42 15.63 -10.27 -56.75
CA ARG A 42 16.03 -10.76 -58.07
C ARG A 42 15.32 -12.07 -58.39
N SER A 43 14.97 -12.17 -59.66
CA SER A 43 14.29 -13.24 -60.36
C SER A 43 15.08 -14.54 -60.43
N GLY A 44 14.38 -15.65 -60.68
CA GLY A 44 14.96 -16.91 -61.11
C GLY A 44 14.18 -18.10 -60.56
N GLY A 45 13.30 -18.68 -61.37
CA GLY A 45 12.52 -19.85 -61.00
C GLY A 45 13.41 -21.08 -60.79
N GLN A 46 13.08 -21.88 -59.78
CA GLN A 46 13.06 -23.34 -59.82
C GLN A 46 12.40 -23.90 -58.54
N ALA A 47 11.85 -25.10 -58.68
CA ALA A 47 10.89 -25.75 -57.79
C ALA A 47 11.40 -25.99 -56.35
N ARG A 48 10.47 -25.88 -55.38
CA ARG A 48 10.67 -26.25 -53.96
C ARG A 48 10.77 -27.78 -53.79
N PRO A 49 11.75 -28.31 -53.04
CA PRO A 49 11.70 -29.64 -52.45
C PRO A 49 11.09 -29.61 -51.02
N PRO A 50 10.67 -30.77 -50.45
CA PRO A 50 9.87 -30.86 -49.22
C PRO A 50 10.66 -30.57 -47.92
N PRO A 51 9.99 -30.33 -46.77
CA PRO A 51 10.62 -29.82 -45.57
C PRO A 51 11.25 -30.95 -44.78
N SER A 52 12.54 -31.19 -45.02
CA SER A 52 13.38 -31.98 -44.13
C SER A 52 14.76 -31.35 -44.13
N CYS A 53 15.21 -30.94 -42.93
CA CYS A 53 16.52 -30.34 -42.63
C CYS A 53 16.65 -28.83 -42.89
N LEU A 54 15.96 -28.00 -42.12
CA LEU A 54 16.51 -26.68 -41.73
C LEU A 54 17.38 -26.89 -40.49
N PRO A 55 18.65 -26.44 -40.47
CA PRO A 55 19.46 -26.46 -39.26
C PRO A 55 18.79 -25.59 -38.18
N PRO A 56 18.92 -25.95 -36.90
CA PRO A 56 18.37 -25.14 -35.82
C PRO A 56 18.94 -23.71 -35.90
N PRO A 57 18.13 -22.68 -35.60
CA PRO A 57 18.62 -21.31 -35.57
C PRO A 57 19.84 -21.24 -34.62
N PRO A 58 20.90 -20.50 -34.97
CA PRO A 58 22.06 -20.37 -34.11
C PRO A 58 21.62 -19.86 -32.72
N PRO A 59 22.26 -20.34 -31.64
CA PRO A 59 21.93 -19.89 -30.29
C PRO A 59 22.03 -18.35 -30.22
N PRO A 60 21.11 -17.68 -29.49
CA PRO A 60 21.16 -16.24 -29.34
C PRO A 60 22.56 -15.83 -28.84
N PRO A 61 23.18 -14.77 -29.40
CA PRO A 61 24.50 -14.36 -28.97
C PRO A 61 24.50 -14.09 -27.45
N PRO A 62 25.55 -14.50 -26.72
CA PRO A 62 25.61 -14.30 -25.28
C PRO A 62 25.41 -12.81 -24.96
N PRO A 63 24.67 -12.49 -23.88
CA PRO A 63 24.43 -11.10 -23.52
C PRO A 63 25.78 -10.39 -23.33
N PRO A 64 26.02 -9.27 -24.03
CA PRO A 64 27.26 -8.52 -23.88
C PRO A 64 27.38 -8.07 -22.43
N LEU A 65 28.53 -8.35 -21.80
CA LEU A 65 28.86 -7.97 -20.42
C LEU A 65 27.86 -8.46 -19.35
N ALA A 66 27.57 -9.76 -19.35
CA ALA A 66 26.70 -10.42 -18.37
C ALA A 66 27.12 -10.20 -16.89
N LEU A 67 28.39 -9.87 -16.64
CA LEU A 67 28.99 -9.72 -15.31
C LEU A 67 29.19 -8.26 -14.86
N LEU A 68 28.86 -7.28 -15.71
CA LEU A 68 29.05 -5.86 -15.38
C LEU A 68 28.07 -5.46 -14.27
N GLY A 69 28.61 -5.15 -13.09
CA GLY A 69 27.87 -4.75 -11.90
C GLY A 69 27.80 -3.25 -11.69
N VAL A 70 28.83 -2.50 -12.09
CA VAL A 70 28.92 -1.05 -11.88
C VAL A 70 29.23 -0.36 -13.20
N LEU A 71 28.40 0.62 -13.58
CA LEU A 71 28.62 1.50 -14.72
C LEU A 71 28.58 2.95 -14.24
N GLU A 72 29.73 3.62 -14.25
CA GLU A 72 29.84 5.03 -13.91
C GLU A 72 30.18 5.84 -15.16
N ALA A 73 29.24 6.63 -15.65
CA ALA A 73 29.40 7.53 -16.79
C ALA A 73 28.97 8.96 -16.43
N ALA A 74 29.22 9.37 -15.18
CA ALA A 74 28.96 10.71 -14.69
C ALA A 74 29.80 11.78 -15.42
N ALA A 75 29.30 13.02 -15.49
CA ALA A 75 30.01 14.16 -16.07
C ALA A 75 30.49 13.91 -17.52
N ASN A 76 29.56 13.45 -18.37
CA ASN A 76 29.76 13.27 -19.81
C ASN A 76 28.80 14.17 -20.60
N GLU A 77 28.74 14.02 -21.92
CA GLU A 77 27.84 14.77 -22.80
C GLU A 77 26.74 13.86 -23.38
N LEU A 78 26.31 12.82 -22.66
CA LEU A 78 25.36 11.83 -23.16
C LEU A 78 24.00 12.46 -23.45
N GLU A 79 23.51 12.33 -24.68
CA GLU A 79 22.23 12.94 -25.12
C GLU A 79 21.04 11.98 -24.95
N ALA A 80 21.29 10.68 -25.08
CA ALA A 80 20.28 9.64 -24.92
C ALA A 80 20.85 8.37 -24.26
N LEU A 81 19.99 7.66 -23.53
CA LEU A 81 20.26 6.32 -23.03
C LEU A 81 19.44 5.33 -23.86
N GLY A 82 20.11 4.45 -24.61
CA GLY A 82 19.44 3.47 -25.47
C GLY A 82 18.70 2.38 -24.67
N PRO A 83 17.63 1.78 -25.24
CA PRO A 83 16.84 0.73 -24.57
C PRO A 83 17.64 -0.55 -24.32
N GLY A 84 18.78 -0.73 -25.00
CA GLY A 84 19.69 -1.86 -24.82
C GLY A 84 20.28 -2.01 -23.40
N ILE A 85 20.08 -1.01 -22.51
CA ILE A 85 20.63 -1.02 -21.15
C ILE A 85 20.04 -2.16 -20.30
N ALA A 86 18.81 -2.57 -20.64
CA ALA A 86 18.12 -3.72 -20.04
C ALA A 86 18.87 -5.04 -20.22
N ARG A 87 19.73 -5.16 -21.23
CA ARG A 87 20.49 -6.39 -21.51
C ARG A 87 21.64 -6.63 -20.52
N LEU A 88 22.01 -5.64 -19.72
CA LEU A 88 23.03 -5.77 -18.68
C LEU A 88 22.44 -6.44 -17.43
N ALA A 89 22.23 -7.76 -17.50
CA ALA A 89 21.60 -8.55 -16.43
C ALA A 89 22.37 -8.52 -15.09
N GLY A 90 23.64 -8.13 -15.11
CA GLY A 90 24.51 -8.01 -13.93
C GLY A 90 24.44 -6.66 -13.21
N LEU A 91 23.86 -5.63 -13.83
CA LEU A 91 24.03 -4.23 -13.42
C LEU A 91 23.33 -3.95 -12.08
N LYS A 92 24.10 -3.45 -11.11
CA LYS A 92 23.65 -3.09 -9.76
C LYS A 92 23.65 -1.59 -9.53
N VAL A 93 24.65 -0.90 -10.05
CA VAL A 93 24.86 0.53 -9.86
C VAL A 93 25.04 1.20 -11.22
N LEU A 94 24.24 2.23 -11.48
CA LEU A 94 24.33 3.05 -12.68
C LEU A 94 24.43 4.52 -12.29
N ASP A 95 25.55 5.17 -12.57
CA ASP A 95 25.68 6.62 -12.45
C ASP A 95 25.80 7.25 -13.83
N VAL A 96 24.80 8.05 -14.22
CA VAL A 96 24.81 8.87 -15.44
C VAL A 96 24.49 10.33 -15.10
N SER A 97 24.89 10.77 -13.92
CA SER A 97 24.69 12.15 -13.47
C SER A 97 25.48 13.17 -14.30
N ASN A 98 25.01 14.41 -14.32
CA ASN A 98 25.65 15.53 -15.04
C ASN A 98 25.90 15.22 -16.52
N ASN A 99 24.85 14.78 -17.21
CA ASN A 99 24.83 14.50 -18.64
C ASN A 99 23.75 15.38 -19.33
N LYS A 100 23.53 15.17 -20.63
CA LYS A 100 22.52 15.90 -21.43
C LYS A 100 21.29 15.05 -21.73
N LEU A 101 20.98 14.07 -20.88
CA LEU A 101 19.87 13.14 -21.11
C LEU A 101 18.53 13.88 -21.07
N THR A 102 17.73 13.70 -22.12
CA THR A 102 16.40 14.31 -22.24
C THR A 102 15.27 13.36 -21.87
N GLU A 103 15.46 12.06 -22.10
CA GLU A 103 14.51 11.01 -21.75
C GLU A 103 15.27 9.81 -21.18
N VAL A 104 14.59 9.02 -20.35
CA VAL A 104 15.11 7.79 -19.78
C VAL A 104 14.25 6.63 -20.30
N PRO A 105 14.85 5.58 -20.89
CA PRO A 105 14.10 4.43 -21.40
C PRO A 105 13.36 3.72 -20.26
N ALA A 106 12.11 3.29 -20.52
CA ALA A 106 11.33 2.52 -19.56
C ALA A 106 11.99 1.17 -19.25
N GLU A 107 12.71 0.64 -20.23
CA GLU A 107 13.50 -0.59 -20.21
C GLU A 107 14.60 -0.57 -19.13
N LEU A 108 15.02 0.61 -18.64
CA LEU A 108 15.92 0.71 -17.49
C LEU A 108 15.29 0.08 -16.22
N ALA A 109 13.97 0.11 -16.10
CA ALA A 109 13.25 -0.51 -15.00
C ALA A 109 13.24 -2.05 -15.08
N ASP A 110 13.56 -2.63 -16.23
CA ASP A 110 13.57 -4.08 -16.46
C ASP A 110 14.91 -4.74 -16.15
N CYS A 111 15.92 -3.96 -15.72
CA CYS A 111 17.18 -4.48 -15.21
C CYS A 111 16.96 -5.27 -13.89
N PRO A 112 17.23 -6.58 -13.84
CA PRO A 112 16.81 -7.45 -12.73
C PRO A 112 17.61 -7.24 -11.43
N LYS A 113 18.81 -6.66 -11.49
CA LYS A 113 19.73 -6.51 -10.35
C LYS A 113 20.02 -5.06 -9.97
N LEU A 114 19.36 -4.10 -10.62
CA LEU A 114 19.63 -2.67 -10.47
C LEU A 114 19.11 -2.18 -9.11
N LYS A 115 20.01 -1.67 -8.27
CA LYS A 115 19.72 -1.18 -6.92
C LYS A 115 19.87 0.32 -6.79
N GLU A 116 20.83 0.88 -7.51
CA GLU A 116 21.20 2.30 -7.41
C GLU A 116 21.28 2.92 -8.80
N VAL A 117 20.58 4.03 -8.98
CA VAL A 117 20.59 4.80 -10.22
C VAL A 117 20.72 6.27 -9.87
N ASN A 118 21.73 6.93 -10.43
CA ASN A 118 21.91 8.37 -10.31
C ASN A 118 21.68 9.04 -11.68
N LEU A 119 20.61 9.82 -11.77
CA LEU A 119 20.22 10.59 -12.97
C LEU A 119 20.33 12.10 -12.74
N THR A 120 20.89 12.54 -11.61
CA THR A 120 20.92 13.95 -11.22
C THR A 120 21.71 14.81 -12.23
N GLY A 121 21.36 16.09 -12.38
CA GLY A 121 22.08 16.98 -13.31
C GLY A 121 21.83 16.70 -14.80
N ASN A 122 20.70 16.05 -15.15
CA ASN A 122 20.25 15.86 -16.54
C ASN A 122 19.05 16.76 -16.88
N ALA A 123 18.90 17.10 -18.17
CA ALA A 123 17.82 17.96 -18.68
C ALA A 123 16.57 17.16 -19.09
N LEU A 124 16.00 16.43 -18.12
CA LEU A 124 14.86 15.53 -18.37
C LEU A 124 13.60 16.30 -18.80
N LYS A 125 12.98 15.86 -19.89
CA LYS A 125 11.75 16.46 -20.44
C LYS A 125 10.55 16.28 -19.52
N ASP A 126 10.52 15.18 -18.77
CA ASP A 126 9.51 14.92 -17.75
C ASP A 126 9.86 15.64 -16.44
N LYS A 127 9.20 16.77 -16.20
CA LYS A 127 9.38 17.59 -14.98
C LYS A 127 9.05 16.83 -13.69
N ARG A 128 8.21 15.80 -13.75
CA ARG A 128 7.87 14.98 -12.58
C ARG A 128 9.01 14.00 -12.29
N LEU A 129 9.53 13.34 -13.33
CA LEU A 129 10.72 12.51 -13.21
C LEU A 129 11.93 13.31 -12.72
N GLU A 130 12.12 14.53 -13.23
CA GLU A 130 13.20 15.43 -12.79
C GLU A 130 13.13 15.75 -11.29
N LYS A 131 11.93 15.96 -10.74
CA LYS A 131 11.74 16.17 -9.29
C LYS A 131 12.02 14.90 -8.49
N MET A 132 11.57 13.74 -8.99
CA MET A 132 11.77 12.45 -8.31
C MET A 132 13.25 12.08 -8.24
N VAL A 133 14.02 12.36 -9.29
CA VAL A 133 15.47 12.11 -9.33
C VAL A 133 16.24 12.89 -8.26
N LYS A 134 15.74 14.06 -7.82
CA LYS A 134 16.42 14.90 -6.82
C LYS A 134 16.10 14.53 -5.36
N GLY A 135 15.07 13.72 -5.10
CA GLY A 135 14.60 13.50 -3.72
C GLY A 135 13.96 12.15 -3.42
N CYS A 136 13.77 11.27 -4.40
CA CYS A 136 13.18 9.95 -4.21
C CYS A 136 14.22 8.84 -4.30
N GLN A 137 13.95 7.71 -3.64
CA GLN A 137 14.78 6.51 -3.72
C GLN A 137 14.72 5.90 -5.13
N THR A 138 15.80 5.21 -5.53
CA THR A 138 15.93 4.51 -6.82
C THR A 138 14.70 3.66 -7.17
N LYS A 139 14.14 2.94 -6.18
CA LYS A 139 12.99 2.06 -6.35
C LYS A 139 11.76 2.80 -6.90
N SER A 140 11.51 4.02 -6.41
CA SER A 140 10.37 4.85 -6.83
C SER A 140 10.56 5.39 -8.26
N ILE A 141 11.80 5.67 -8.65
CA ILE A 141 12.15 6.11 -10.01
C ILE A 141 11.94 4.96 -11.01
N LEU A 142 12.39 3.74 -10.68
CA LEU A 142 12.19 2.55 -11.54
C LEU A 142 10.71 2.17 -11.65
N GLU A 143 9.94 2.28 -10.57
CA GLU A 143 8.49 2.03 -10.60
C GLU A 143 7.75 3.06 -11.48
N TYR A 144 8.19 4.33 -11.43
CA TYR A 144 7.65 5.38 -12.29
C TYR A 144 7.93 5.13 -13.78
N LEU A 145 9.14 4.66 -14.11
CA LEU A 145 9.52 4.30 -15.48
C LEU A 145 8.76 3.06 -15.97
N ARG A 146 8.59 2.03 -15.12
CA ARG A 146 7.81 0.82 -15.42
C ARG A 146 6.35 1.14 -15.72
N ALA A 147 5.79 2.14 -15.05
CA ALA A 147 4.42 2.60 -15.27
C ALA A 147 4.27 3.52 -16.50
N GLY A 148 5.32 3.74 -17.30
CA GLY A 148 5.27 4.51 -18.54
C GLY A 148 5.06 6.02 -18.37
N GLY A 149 5.29 6.56 -17.17
CA GLY A 149 4.99 7.96 -16.84
C GLY A 149 3.48 8.20 -16.71
N ARG A 150 2.97 8.32 -15.49
CA ARG A 150 1.54 8.57 -15.21
C ARG A 150 1.11 10.02 -15.48
N GLY A 151 1.40 10.56 -16.66
CA GLY A 151 1.01 11.91 -17.06
C GLY A 151 1.34 12.21 -18.52
N GLY A 152 0.36 12.03 -19.39
CA GLY A 152 0.39 12.46 -20.80
C GLY A 152 0.82 11.36 -21.77
N GLY A 153 -0.16 10.74 -22.43
CA GLY A 153 0.07 9.72 -23.45
C GLY A 153 1.00 10.18 -24.57
N LYS A 154 2.01 9.36 -24.87
CA LYS A 154 2.79 9.40 -26.12
C LYS A 154 2.08 8.55 -27.17
N GLY A 155 1.71 9.16 -28.29
CA GLY A 155 1.54 8.46 -29.57
C GLY A 155 2.67 8.85 -30.52
N LYS A 156 3.48 7.88 -30.98
CA LYS A 156 4.37 8.00 -32.15
C LYS A 156 3.48 8.05 -33.43
N GLY A 157 3.81 8.93 -34.39
CA GLY A 157 3.00 9.38 -35.55
C GLY A 157 2.68 8.35 -36.65
N LYS A 158 1.98 8.63 -37.76
CA LYS A 158 1.54 9.83 -38.57
C LYS A 158 0.45 9.29 -39.58
N PRO A 159 -0.21 10.02 -40.54
CA PRO A 159 -0.25 11.46 -40.87
C PRO A 159 -1.70 12.03 -41.03
N ASP A 160 -1.80 13.25 -41.58
CA ASP A 160 -2.98 14.00 -42.02
C ASP A 160 -3.83 14.62 -40.89
N GLY A 161 -4.16 15.91 -40.88
CA GLY A 161 -4.23 16.87 -41.97
C GLY A 161 -5.59 17.55 -41.85
N ALA A 162 -5.60 18.79 -41.36
CA ALA A 162 -6.75 19.69 -41.33
C ALA A 162 -7.94 19.32 -40.42
N GLU A 163 -7.85 19.55 -39.10
CA GLU A 163 -9.07 19.79 -38.28
C GLU A 163 -8.81 20.49 -36.93
N ARG A 164 -7.70 21.24 -36.81
CA ARG A 164 -7.27 21.83 -35.52
C ARG A 164 -7.22 23.35 -35.46
N ASP A 165 -7.84 24.04 -36.42
CA ASP A 165 -7.82 25.51 -36.47
C ASP A 165 -9.10 26.19 -35.94
N GLU A 166 -10.19 25.45 -35.72
CA GLU A 166 -11.42 26.05 -35.15
C GLU A 166 -11.44 26.13 -33.62
N GLN A 167 -10.79 25.21 -32.90
CA GLN A 167 -10.83 25.21 -31.42
C GLN A 167 -9.83 26.16 -30.76
N ARG A 168 -8.83 26.66 -31.51
CA ARG A 168 -7.80 27.56 -30.97
C ARG A 168 -8.26 29.02 -30.87
N LYS A 169 -9.33 29.39 -31.58
CA LYS A 169 -9.94 30.72 -31.51
C LYS A 169 -10.88 30.87 -30.30
N LYS A 170 -11.57 29.80 -29.87
CA LYS A 170 -12.45 29.81 -28.68
C LYS A 170 -11.73 29.85 -27.32
N LYS A 171 -10.44 29.47 -27.24
CA LYS A 171 -9.67 29.51 -25.97
C LYS A 171 -9.00 30.86 -25.67
N ARG A 172 -8.87 31.75 -26.66
CA ARG A 172 -8.33 33.11 -26.46
C ARG A 172 -9.38 34.15 -26.03
N GLU A 173 -10.66 33.82 -26.10
CA GLU A 173 -11.75 34.66 -25.57
C GLU A 173 -12.12 34.35 -24.11
N ARG A 174 -11.79 33.16 -23.60
CA ARG A 174 -12.11 32.79 -22.20
C ARG A 174 -11.15 33.36 -21.16
N THR A 175 -9.99 33.88 -21.55
CA THR A 175 -9.01 34.50 -20.63
C THR A 175 -9.25 36.00 -20.37
N ARG A 176 -10.37 36.57 -20.83
CA ARG A 176 -10.76 37.97 -20.52
C ARG A 176 -12.06 38.13 -19.73
N LYS A 177 -12.72 37.03 -19.33
CA LYS A 177 -13.86 37.04 -18.39
C LYS A 177 -13.55 36.24 -17.11
N GLY A 178 -12.38 36.47 -16.54
CA GLY A 178 -12.05 36.06 -15.17
C GLY A 178 -12.48 37.13 -14.18
N LYS A 179 -13.79 37.28 -13.97
CA LYS A 179 -14.40 37.97 -12.83
C LYS A 179 -15.90 37.63 -12.81
N ALA A 180 -16.22 36.55 -12.09
CA ALA A 180 -17.53 36.07 -11.63
C ALA A 180 -17.70 34.56 -11.94
N GLY A 181 -17.85 33.75 -10.89
CA GLY A 181 -18.21 32.33 -10.98
C GLY A 181 -17.37 31.46 -10.03
N SER A 182 -17.87 31.23 -8.82
CA SER A 182 -17.26 30.51 -7.69
C SER A 182 -17.60 29.02 -7.61
N ASP A 183 -18.35 28.44 -8.55
CA ASP A 183 -19.07 27.18 -8.24
C ASP A 183 -18.47 25.93 -8.92
N ALA A 184 -17.44 26.06 -9.77
CA ALA A 184 -16.89 24.92 -10.53
C ALA A 184 -15.62 24.30 -9.92
N GLU A 185 -15.00 24.95 -8.92
CA GLU A 185 -13.86 24.37 -8.17
C GLU A 185 -14.31 23.50 -6.98
N GLU A 186 -15.58 23.58 -6.57
CA GLU A 186 -16.13 22.77 -5.46
C GLU A 186 -16.48 21.33 -5.89
N GLU A 187 -16.90 21.10 -7.14
CA GLU A 187 -17.32 19.77 -7.63
C GLU A 187 -16.15 18.75 -7.74
N ASP A 188 -14.91 19.19 -8.03
CA ASP A 188 -13.75 18.29 -8.17
C ASP A 188 -13.07 17.97 -6.81
N GLU A 189 -13.36 18.74 -5.76
CA GLU A 189 -12.98 18.45 -4.37
C GLU A 189 -13.96 17.45 -3.73
N GLU A 190 -15.25 17.51 -4.04
CA GLU A 190 -16.24 16.56 -3.52
C GLU A 190 -16.00 15.10 -3.95
N THR A 191 -15.52 14.87 -5.18
CA THR A 191 -15.26 13.52 -5.70
C THR A 191 -14.01 12.84 -5.11
N ARG A 192 -13.15 13.59 -4.40
CA ARG A 192 -11.99 13.05 -3.68
C ARG A 192 -12.27 12.68 -2.23
N LYS A 193 -13.36 13.19 -1.65
CA LYS A 193 -13.70 12.96 -0.25
C LYS A 193 -14.16 11.52 -0.06
N LEU A 194 -13.60 10.88 0.96
CA LEU A 194 -13.94 9.52 1.33
C LEU A 194 -15.33 9.53 1.98
N GLN A 195 -16.29 8.79 1.42
CA GLN A 195 -17.65 8.78 1.94
C GLN A 195 -17.79 7.77 3.08
N VAL A 196 -18.26 8.26 4.23
CA VAL A 196 -18.49 7.45 5.41
C VAL A 196 -19.89 7.73 5.92
N LYS A 197 -20.71 6.70 6.08
CA LYS A 197 -22.05 6.82 6.65
C LYS A 197 -22.00 6.54 8.14
N ILE A 198 -22.52 7.43 8.99
CA ILE A 198 -22.60 7.19 10.44
C ILE A 198 -24.02 6.75 10.79
N VAL A 199 -24.15 5.52 11.29
CA VAL A 199 -25.40 5.00 11.84
C VAL A 199 -25.46 5.34 13.32
N HIS A 200 -26.45 6.16 13.66
CA HIS A 200 -26.73 6.53 15.04
C HIS A 200 -27.37 5.39 15.81
N ILE A 201 -27.13 5.33 17.12
CA ILE A 201 -27.76 4.35 18.02
C ILE A 201 -29.29 4.33 17.88
N SER A 202 -29.91 5.47 17.58
CA SER A 202 -31.35 5.63 17.39
C SER A 202 -31.92 4.83 16.21
N GLU A 203 -31.10 4.54 15.20
CA GLU A 203 -31.47 3.86 13.97
C GLU A 203 -31.05 2.38 13.96
N ASN A 204 -30.29 1.96 14.98
CA ASN A 204 -29.84 0.58 15.13
C ASN A 204 -30.72 -0.17 16.14
N PRO A 205 -31.43 -1.24 15.73
CA PRO A 205 -32.33 -1.98 16.63
C PRO A 205 -31.61 -2.76 17.75
N ALA A 206 -30.28 -2.95 17.67
CA ALA A 206 -29.50 -3.62 18.72
C ALA A 206 -28.06 -3.06 18.81
N PRO A 207 -27.86 -1.86 19.38
CA PRO A 207 -26.54 -1.24 19.47
C PRO A 207 -25.63 -2.04 20.39
N LEU A 208 -24.37 -2.24 19.97
CA LEU A 208 -23.37 -2.88 20.81
C LEU A 208 -23.08 -2.00 22.05
N VAL A 209 -23.12 -2.63 23.22
CA VAL A 209 -22.87 -1.96 24.50
C VAL A 209 -21.64 -2.58 25.15
N VAL A 210 -20.71 -1.73 25.58
CA VAL A 210 -19.55 -2.11 26.38
C VAL A 210 -19.74 -1.60 27.80
N LYS A 211 -19.74 -2.51 28.78
CA LYS A 211 -19.79 -2.18 30.21
C LYS A 211 -18.38 -2.09 30.75
N ALA A 212 -18.00 -0.95 31.30
CA ALA A 212 -16.70 -0.73 31.92
C ALA A 212 -16.80 -0.89 33.44
N SER A 213 -16.02 -1.82 33.98
CA SER A 213 -15.87 -2.06 35.41
C SER A 213 -15.07 -0.94 36.09
N PRO A 214 -15.31 -0.62 37.37
CA PRO A 214 -14.45 0.30 38.11
C PRO A 214 -13.01 -0.22 38.29
N GLY A 215 -12.80 -1.54 38.26
CA GLY A 215 -11.48 -2.16 38.47
C GLY A 215 -10.45 -1.80 37.40
N VAL A 216 -10.89 -1.43 36.20
CA VAL A 216 -9.98 -1.07 35.10
C VAL A 216 -9.36 0.32 35.26
N LYS A 217 -9.91 1.15 36.16
CA LYS A 217 -9.44 2.54 36.35
C LYS A 217 -7.99 2.64 36.82
N GLU A 218 -7.54 1.69 37.62
CA GLU A 218 -6.17 1.67 38.18
C GLU A 218 -5.13 1.22 37.15
N VAL A 219 -5.56 0.50 36.12
CA VAL A 219 -4.65 -0.16 35.18
C VAL A 219 -4.68 0.53 33.83
N ARG A 220 -5.88 0.72 33.27
CA ARG A 220 -6.13 1.27 31.93
C ARG A 220 -7.58 1.77 31.81
N PRO A 221 -7.90 3.00 32.25
CA PRO A 221 -9.27 3.49 32.38
C PRO A 221 -10.02 3.73 31.07
N TYR A 222 -9.33 4.06 29.97
CA TYR A 222 -9.97 4.60 28.78
C TYR A 222 -10.12 3.54 27.68
N ILE A 223 -11.34 3.40 27.18
CA ILE A 223 -11.70 2.55 26.05
C ILE A 223 -12.66 3.31 25.12
N VAL A 224 -12.39 3.22 23.82
CA VAL A 224 -13.24 3.72 22.74
C VAL A 224 -13.49 2.56 21.78
N CYS A 225 -14.74 2.38 21.37
CA CYS A 225 -15.12 1.34 20.42
C CYS A 225 -15.90 1.93 19.25
N CYS A 226 -15.78 1.30 18.09
CA CYS A 226 -16.52 1.64 16.89
C CYS A 226 -16.79 0.36 16.10
N VAL A 227 -17.97 0.24 15.49
CA VAL A 227 -18.26 -0.84 14.56
C VAL A 227 -18.16 -0.30 13.15
N VAL A 228 -17.48 -1.03 12.28
CA VAL A 228 -17.31 -0.68 10.87
C VAL A 228 -17.88 -1.80 10.02
N LYS A 229 -18.84 -1.47 9.14
CA LYS A 229 -19.49 -2.40 8.22
C LYS A 229 -19.19 -2.03 6.77
N GLY A 230 -19.17 -3.04 5.91
CA GLY A 230 -18.95 -2.86 4.47
C GLY A 230 -17.48 -2.75 4.07
N MET A 231 -16.56 -3.34 4.86
CA MET A 231 -15.18 -3.52 4.43
C MET A 231 -15.08 -4.75 3.52
N ASP A 232 -14.29 -4.66 2.46
CA ASP A 232 -13.97 -5.83 1.62
C ASP A 232 -12.47 -6.17 1.70
N PHE A 233 -12.17 -7.36 2.23
CA PHE A 233 -10.82 -7.91 2.31
C PHE A 233 -10.57 -9.02 1.29
N SER A 234 -11.54 -9.34 0.43
CA SER A 234 -11.43 -10.41 -0.57
C SER A 234 -10.36 -10.13 -1.63
N PRO A 235 -10.21 -8.90 -2.16
CA PRO A 235 -9.30 -8.64 -3.27
C PRO A 235 -7.82 -8.61 -2.87
N GLY A 236 -7.03 -9.41 -3.59
CA GLY A 236 -5.56 -9.36 -3.57
C GLY A 236 -4.93 -9.41 -2.18
N ASN A 237 -4.27 -8.32 -1.78
CA ASN A 237 -3.52 -8.18 -0.54
C ASN A 237 -4.15 -7.18 0.46
N ALA A 238 -5.43 -6.85 0.31
CA ALA A 238 -6.13 -5.85 1.14
C ALA A 238 -6.00 -6.13 2.64
N LEU A 239 -6.25 -7.36 3.10
CA LEU A 239 -6.09 -7.73 4.52
C LEU A 239 -4.65 -7.52 5.03
N LYS A 240 -3.64 -7.86 4.21
CA LYS A 240 -2.23 -7.69 4.59
C LYS A 240 -1.85 -6.22 4.67
N ARG A 241 -2.38 -5.39 3.76
CA ARG A 241 -2.21 -3.93 3.81
C ARG A 241 -2.85 -3.35 5.06
N PHE A 242 -4.09 -3.74 5.36
CA PHE A 242 -4.78 -3.34 6.57
C PHE A 242 -3.99 -3.68 7.85
N LEU A 243 -3.53 -4.92 8.00
CA LEU A 243 -2.70 -5.33 9.14
C LEU A 243 -1.36 -4.57 9.19
N SER A 244 -0.78 -4.26 8.03
CA SER A 244 0.44 -3.46 7.96
C SER A 244 0.19 -2.02 8.42
N ASP A 245 -0.93 -1.41 8.04
CA ASP A 245 -1.26 -0.03 8.41
C ASP A 245 -1.65 0.05 9.89
N GLN A 246 -2.35 -0.95 10.43
CA GLN A 246 -2.56 -1.10 11.87
C GLN A 246 -1.22 -1.18 12.62
N THR A 247 -0.25 -1.93 12.10
CA THR A 247 1.09 -2.05 12.73
C THR A 247 1.84 -0.72 12.71
N LYS A 248 1.78 0.04 11.60
CA LYS A 248 2.38 1.38 11.51
C LYS A 248 1.74 2.35 12.50
N LEU A 249 0.41 2.38 12.58
CA LEU A 249 -0.29 3.22 13.56
C LEU A 249 0.10 2.88 15.00
N HIS A 250 0.32 1.60 15.30
CA HIS A 250 0.83 1.16 16.59
C HIS A 250 2.25 1.65 16.89
N GLU A 251 3.11 1.75 15.88
CA GLU A 251 4.49 2.24 16.02
C GLU A 251 4.54 3.78 16.13
N ASP A 252 3.74 4.47 15.32
CA ASP A 252 3.78 5.92 15.18
C ASP A 252 2.88 6.61 16.21
N VAL A 253 1.55 6.51 16.05
CA VAL A 253 0.56 7.26 16.85
C VAL A 253 0.40 6.69 18.24
N CYS A 254 0.50 5.36 18.39
CA CYS A 254 0.35 4.70 19.68
C CYS A 254 1.66 4.60 20.49
N GLU A 255 2.74 5.24 20.05
CA GLU A 255 4.07 5.21 20.68
C GLU A 255 4.59 3.79 20.95
N LYS A 256 4.46 2.86 20.00
CA LYS A 256 4.82 1.42 20.17
C LYS A 256 3.98 0.74 21.26
N ARG A 257 2.67 1.03 21.24
CA ARG A 257 1.63 0.48 22.13
C ARG A 257 1.69 0.96 23.59
N THR A 258 2.54 1.93 23.92
CA THR A 258 2.62 2.46 25.28
C THR A 258 1.53 3.47 25.58
N ALA A 259 1.22 4.34 24.63
CA ALA A 259 0.20 5.38 24.79
C ALA A 259 -1.21 4.83 24.55
N ALA A 260 -1.40 4.07 23.46
CA ALA A 260 -2.69 3.48 23.08
C ALA A 260 -2.51 2.07 22.51
N THR A 261 -3.58 1.29 22.46
CA THR A 261 -3.57 -0.03 21.82
C THR A 261 -4.85 -0.18 21.03
N ILE A 262 -4.67 -0.31 19.72
CA ILE A 262 -5.70 -0.71 18.76
C ILE A 262 -5.85 -2.23 18.77
N ALA A 263 -7.07 -2.73 18.90
CA ALA A 263 -7.40 -4.09 18.51
C ALA A 263 -8.61 -4.12 17.57
N THR A 264 -8.64 -5.16 16.75
CA THR A 264 -9.61 -5.35 15.67
C THR A 264 -10.16 -6.76 15.76
N HIS A 265 -11.48 -6.87 15.65
CA HIS A 265 -12.24 -8.10 15.87
C HIS A 265 -13.26 -8.30 14.74
N ASP A 266 -13.49 -9.54 14.31
CA ASP A 266 -14.62 -9.87 13.43
C ASP A 266 -15.92 -9.77 14.24
N LEU A 267 -16.81 -8.85 13.84
CA LEU A 267 -18.04 -8.57 14.57
C LEU A 267 -18.95 -9.81 14.65
N ARG A 268 -18.96 -10.67 13.63
CA ARG A 268 -19.84 -11.87 13.58
C ARG A 268 -19.48 -12.90 14.64
N LEU A 269 -18.22 -12.89 15.10
CA LEU A 269 -17.71 -13.82 16.09
C LEU A 269 -17.84 -13.28 17.52
N VAL A 270 -18.22 -12.01 17.67
CA VAL A 270 -18.35 -11.31 18.95
C VAL A 270 -19.81 -11.31 19.38
N LYS A 271 -20.09 -11.72 20.62
CA LYS A 271 -21.43 -11.70 21.20
C LYS A 271 -21.53 -10.61 22.27
N GLY A 272 -22.44 -9.65 22.05
CA GLY A 272 -22.71 -8.57 23.00
C GLY A 272 -23.72 -8.97 24.08
N PRO A 273 -23.78 -8.23 25.21
CA PRO A 273 -22.98 -7.07 25.58
C PRO A 273 -21.54 -7.44 25.98
N LEU A 274 -20.60 -6.50 25.79
CA LEU A 274 -19.19 -6.71 26.13
C LEU A 274 -18.90 -6.17 27.53
N LEU A 275 -17.98 -6.82 28.23
CA LEU A 275 -17.53 -6.41 29.55
C LEU A 275 -16.04 -6.08 29.52
N TYR A 276 -15.70 -4.82 29.78
CA TYR A 276 -14.33 -4.37 29.97
C TYR A 276 -14.02 -4.36 31.47
N ASP A 277 -13.20 -5.31 31.91
CA ASP A 277 -12.89 -5.54 33.32
C ASP A 277 -11.38 -5.76 33.56
N ALA A 278 -10.95 -5.73 34.81
CA ALA A 278 -9.59 -6.04 35.21
C ALA A 278 -9.57 -7.22 36.18
N GLN A 279 -8.98 -8.34 35.77
CA GLN A 279 -8.90 -9.56 36.56
C GLN A 279 -7.48 -9.87 37.02
N PRO A 280 -7.31 -10.62 38.13
CA PRO A 280 -6.00 -11.12 38.54
C PRO A 280 -5.34 -11.96 37.44
N PRO A 281 -4.02 -11.84 37.27
CA PRO A 281 -3.30 -12.50 36.17
C PRO A 281 -3.27 -14.03 36.27
N ASP A 282 -3.52 -14.59 37.46
CA ASP A 282 -3.55 -16.03 37.74
C ASP A 282 -4.89 -16.70 37.36
N ASP A 283 -5.97 -15.92 37.30
CA ASP A 283 -7.34 -16.38 36.97
C ASP A 283 -7.72 -16.08 35.52
N LEU A 284 -7.13 -15.04 34.94
CA LEU A 284 -7.40 -14.60 33.58
C LEU A 284 -6.86 -15.62 32.55
N LYS A 285 -7.77 -16.33 31.88
CA LYS A 285 -7.46 -17.22 30.76
C LYS A 285 -7.63 -16.49 29.44
N VAL A 286 -6.63 -16.58 28.58
CA VAL A 286 -6.60 -15.92 27.27
C VAL A 286 -6.26 -16.93 26.19
N LEU A 287 -6.90 -16.79 25.02
CA LEU A 287 -6.60 -17.58 23.83
C LEU A 287 -5.90 -16.69 22.79
N PRO A 288 -4.58 -16.46 22.92
CA PRO A 288 -3.87 -15.52 22.07
C PRO A 288 -3.71 -16.04 20.64
N LEU A 289 -3.50 -15.12 19.70
CA LEU A 289 -3.32 -15.47 18.28
C LEU A 289 -2.22 -16.52 18.07
N GLY A 290 -2.56 -17.60 17.38
CA GLY A 290 -1.64 -18.67 16.97
C GLY A 290 -1.09 -19.55 18.11
N ARG A 291 -1.64 -19.45 19.34
CA ARG A 291 -1.28 -20.36 20.44
C ARG A 291 -2.53 -20.97 21.09
N LYS A 292 -2.31 -21.90 22.02
CA LYS A 292 -3.37 -22.51 22.83
C LYS A 292 -3.78 -21.57 23.97
N GLU A 293 -4.91 -21.90 24.61
CA GLU A 293 -5.39 -21.20 25.79
C GLU A 293 -4.34 -21.28 26.91
N VAL A 294 -3.98 -20.13 27.45
CA VAL A 294 -2.96 -19.98 28.50
C VAL A 294 -3.40 -18.93 29.51
N LYS A 295 -2.85 -18.97 30.72
CA LYS A 295 -3.07 -17.91 31.70
C LYS A 295 -2.33 -16.64 31.28
N ALA A 296 -2.89 -15.47 31.60
CA ALA A 296 -2.32 -14.19 31.21
C ALA A 296 -0.89 -13.97 31.76
N LYS A 297 -0.64 -14.42 33.00
CA LYS A 297 0.70 -14.38 33.62
C LYS A 297 1.74 -15.20 32.86
N ASP A 298 1.37 -16.42 32.48
CA ASP A 298 2.27 -17.33 31.77
C ASP A 298 2.53 -16.83 30.35
N LEU A 299 1.50 -16.30 29.68
CA LEU A 299 1.64 -15.67 28.37
C LEU A 299 2.61 -14.48 28.42
N LEU A 300 2.47 -13.60 29.42
CA LEU A 300 3.34 -12.43 29.55
C LEU A 300 4.81 -12.86 29.76
N ARG A 301 5.04 -13.85 30.64
CA ARG A 301 6.37 -14.42 30.88
C ARG A 301 6.98 -15.04 29.63
N GLN A 302 6.20 -15.80 28.86
CA GLN A 302 6.63 -16.39 27.60
C GLN A 302 7.04 -15.30 26.60
N LEU A 303 6.19 -14.30 26.38
CA LEU A 303 6.48 -13.20 25.45
C LEU A 303 7.70 -12.37 25.89
N GLN A 304 7.88 -12.14 27.20
CA GLN A 304 9.07 -11.50 27.75
C GLN A 304 10.33 -12.33 27.47
N SER A 305 10.31 -13.64 27.71
CA SER A 305 11.44 -14.52 27.41
C SER A 305 11.79 -14.58 25.92
N GLU A 306 10.79 -14.68 25.03
CA GLU A 306 10.98 -14.65 23.58
C GLU A 306 11.60 -13.31 23.13
N ALA A 307 11.12 -12.19 23.69
CA ALA A 307 11.66 -10.86 23.41
C ALA A 307 13.12 -10.71 23.88
N GLU A 308 13.47 -11.26 25.04
CA GLU A 308 14.84 -11.29 25.56
C GLU A 308 15.77 -12.18 24.75
N GLU A 309 15.31 -13.37 24.33
CA GLU A 309 16.09 -14.26 23.46
C GLU A 309 16.38 -13.61 22.12
N GLN A 310 15.38 -12.98 21.50
CA GLN A 310 15.58 -12.23 20.26
C GLN A 310 16.58 -11.07 20.43
N ARG A 311 16.59 -10.42 21.60
CA ARG A 311 17.59 -9.39 21.93
C ARG A 311 18.99 -10.00 22.01
N LYS A 312 19.15 -11.14 22.70
CA LYS A 312 20.42 -11.87 22.83
C LYS A 312 20.94 -12.31 21.46
N GLN A 313 20.07 -12.91 20.63
CA GLN A 313 20.43 -13.36 19.27
C GLN A 313 20.88 -12.21 18.36
N LYS A 314 20.22 -11.04 18.43
CA LYS A 314 20.59 -9.86 17.62
C LYS A 314 21.75 -9.04 18.18
N LYS A 315 22.42 -9.48 19.27
CA LYS A 315 23.53 -8.79 19.96
C LYS A 315 23.27 -7.29 20.25
N ARG A 316 22.03 -6.90 20.53
CA ARG A 316 21.69 -5.49 20.81
C ARG A 316 21.80 -5.20 22.30
N GLN A 317 22.54 -4.15 22.65
CA GLN A 317 22.67 -3.69 24.04
C GLN A 317 21.37 -3.12 24.62
N ASN A 318 20.44 -2.61 23.80
CA ASN A 318 19.17 -2.03 24.25
C ASN A 318 17.97 -2.92 23.88
N ILE A 319 16.96 -2.97 24.77
CA ILE A 319 15.65 -3.57 24.48
C ILE A 319 15.09 -2.85 23.25
N SER A 320 14.67 -3.60 22.23
CA SER A 320 13.95 -3.00 21.10
C SER A 320 12.76 -2.24 21.67
N GLY A 321 12.66 -0.93 21.42
CA GLY A 321 11.55 -0.12 21.94
C GLY A 321 10.17 -0.69 21.61
N LEU A 322 10.10 -1.60 20.63
CA LEU A 322 8.93 -2.39 20.25
C LEU A 322 8.39 -3.28 21.38
N HIS A 323 9.22 -3.82 22.29
CA HIS A 323 8.76 -4.73 23.36
C HIS A 323 8.49 -4.02 24.71
N ARG A 324 8.61 -2.69 24.76
CA ARG A 324 8.41 -1.92 26.00
C ARG A 324 6.99 -2.12 26.57
N TYR A 325 6.01 -2.38 25.71
CA TYR A 325 4.62 -2.60 26.13
C TYR A 325 4.43 -3.84 27.01
N LEU A 326 5.30 -4.86 26.89
CA LEU A 326 5.23 -6.07 27.72
C LEU A 326 5.53 -5.80 29.19
N HIS A 327 6.23 -4.70 29.49
CA HIS A 327 6.58 -4.32 30.86
C HIS A 327 5.58 -3.33 31.48
N LEU A 328 4.57 -2.88 30.73
CA LEU A 328 3.57 -1.91 31.23
C LEU A 328 2.64 -2.50 32.29
N LEU A 329 2.52 -3.82 32.29
CA LEU A 329 1.70 -4.57 33.26
C LEU A 329 2.54 -5.17 34.39
N ASP A 330 3.87 -5.02 34.36
CA ASP A 330 4.74 -5.56 35.42
C ASP A 330 4.43 -4.88 36.76
N GLY A 331 4.20 -5.69 37.80
CA GLY A 331 3.91 -5.21 39.15
C GLY A 331 2.46 -4.78 39.38
N LYS A 332 1.56 -4.88 38.39
CA LYS A 332 0.13 -4.61 38.59
C LYS A 332 -0.60 -5.85 39.11
N GLU A 333 -1.50 -5.65 40.07
CA GLU A 333 -2.29 -6.74 40.67
C GLU A 333 -3.39 -7.27 39.75
N LYS A 334 -3.88 -6.44 38.82
CA LYS A 334 -4.97 -6.76 37.89
C LYS A 334 -4.59 -6.40 36.47
N TYR A 335 -5.05 -7.21 35.53
CA TYR A 335 -4.79 -7.11 34.10
C TYR A 335 -6.09 -6.80 33.35
N PRO A 336 -6.11 -5.82 32.43
CA PRO A 336 -7.33 -5.40 31.77
C PRO A 336 -7.69 -6.39 30.68
N CYS A 337 -8.97 -6.69 30.52
CA CYS A 337 -9.47 -7.67 29.56
C CYS A 337 -10.84 -7.22 29.05
N LEU A 338 -11.10 -7.54 27.78
CA LEU A 338 -12.42 -7.39 27.19
C LEU A 338 -13.02 -8.77 27.00
N MET A 339 -14.23 -8.96 27.53
CA MET A 339 -14.96 -10.22 27.48
C MET A 339 -16.25 -10.08 26.68
N ASP A 340 -16.63 -11.16 26.02
CA ASP A 340 -17.94 -11.28 25.40
C ASP A 340 -19.03 -11.71 26.40
N ALA A 341 -20.28 -11.76 25.94
CA ALA A 341 -21.41 -12.19 26.75
C ALA A 341 -21.33 -13.66 27.22
N GLU A 342 -20.47 -14.47 26.61
CA GLU A 342 -20.22 -15.87 27.01
C GLU A 342 -19.13 -15.96 28.08
N GLY A 343 -18.53 -14.84 28.49
CA GLY A 343 -17.41 -14.80 29.44
C GLY A 343 -16.07 -15.19 28.82
N THR A 344 -15.97 -15.25 27.49
CA THR A 344 -14.71 -15.51 26.79
C THR A 344 -13.93 -14.20 26.64
N VAL A 345 -12.62 -14.23 26.93
CA VAL A 345 -11.75 -13.07 26.69
C VAL A 345 -11.49 -12.90 25.19
N ILE A 346 -11.95 -11.78 24.63
CA ILE A 346 -11.77 -11.41 23.22
C ILE A 346 -10.52 -10.55 23.00
N SER A 347 -10.13 -9.77 24.01
CA SER A 347 -8.93 -8.92 23.95
C SER A 347 -8.22 -8.85 25.30
N PHE A 348 -6.89 -8.84 25.26
CA PHE A 348 -6.02 -8.62 26.41
C PHE A 348 -5.06 -7.43 26.14
N PRO A 349 -5.53 -6.18 26.29
CA PRO A 349 -4.70 -4.99 26.06
C PRO A 349 -3.59 -4.83 27.12
N PRO A 350 -2.39 -4.30 26.80
CA PRO A 350 -1.84 -3.93 25.49
C PRO A 350 -1.22 -5.11 24.70
N ILE A 351 -1.43 -6.35 25.13
CA ILE A 351 -0.62 -7.50 24.72
C ILE A 351 -1.11 -8.08 23.39
N THR A 352 -2.33 -8.61 23.36
CA THR A 352 -2.82 -9.38 22.21
C THR A 352 -4.35 -9.50 22.17
N ASN A 353 -4.89 -9.80 21.01
CA ASN A 353 -6.27 -10.18 20.78
C ASN A 353 -6.45 -11.71 20.78
N SER A 354 -7.71 -12.14 20.83
CA SER A 354 -8.08 -13.56 20.87
C SER A 354 -8.20 -14.18 19.49
N GLU A 355 -7.74 -15.43 19.33
CA GLU A 355 -7.91 -16.22 18.09
C GLU A 355 -9.39 -16.38 17.70
N LYS A 356 -10.31 -16.38 18.66
CA LYS A 356 -11.76 -16.46 18.42
C LYS A 356 -12.28 -15.34 17.53
N THR A 357 -11.67 -14.15 17.59
CA THR A 357 -12.13 -12.93 16.91
C THR A 357 -11.23 -12.50 15.76
N LYS A 358 -10.38 -13.40 15.29
CA LYS A 358 -9.38 -13.13 14.26
C LYS A 358 -10.02 -12.74 12.94
N LEU A 359 -9.43 -11.74 12.29
CA LEU A 359 -9.86 -11.29 10.98
C LEU A 359 -9.47 -12.30 9.89
N GLY A 360 -10.46 -12.65 9.06
CA GLY A 360 -10.28 -13.39 7.82
C GLY A 360 -10.59 -12.56 6.58
N LYS A 361 -10.33 -13.12 5.39
CA LYS A 361 -10.70 -12.50 4.10
C LYS A 361 -12.22 -12.36 3.93
N ALA A 362 -12.99 -13.24 4.55
CA ALA A 362 -14.46 -13.23 4.52
C ALA A 362 -15.08 -12.28 5.55
N THR A 363 -14.27 -11.47 6.24
CA THR A 363 -14.77 -10.50 7.23
C THR A 363 -15.24 -9.25 6.50
N SER A 364 -16.49 -8.87 6.72
CA SER A 364 -17.03 -7.59 6.21
C SER A 364 -17.23 -6.56 7.32
N ASP A 365 -17.50 -7.07 8.52
CA ASP A 365 -17.96 -6.29 9.66
C ASP A 365 -16.92 -6.43 10.79
N LEU A 366 -16.45 -5.29 11.28
CA LEU A 366 -15.35 -5.19 12.22
C LEU A 366 -15.81 -4.47 13.47
N LEU A 367 -15.43 -5.01 14.62
CA LEU A 367 -15.42 -4.26 15.87
C LEU A 367 -14.00 -3.73 16.11
N LEU A 368 -13.89 -2.42 16.26
CA LEU A 368 -12.67 -1.72 16.61
C LEU A 368 -12.70 -1.34 18.07
N GLU A 369 -11.59 -1.57 18.74
CA GLU A 369 -11.33 -1.05 20.07
C GLU A 369 -10.01 -0.30 20.09
N VAL A 370 -10.01 0.80 20.84
CA VAL A 370 -8.79 1.52 21.20
C VAL A 370 -8.81 1.74 22.70
N THR A 371 -7.78 1.26 23.37
CA THR A 371 -7.61 1.42 24.81
C THR A 371 -6.40 2.29 25.11
N SER A 372 -6.41 3.07 26.20
CA SER A 372 -5.28 3.91 26.64
C SER A 372 -5.23 4.00 28.15
N ALA A 373 -4.01 4.12 28.69
CA ALA A 373 -3.79 4.43 30.09
C ALA A 373 -3.74 5.95 30.36
N SER A 374 -3.48 6.76 29.34
CA SER A 374 -3.13 8.18 29.48
C SER A 374 -4.33 9.11 29.31
N SER A 375 -5.07 8.98 28.20
CA SER A 375 -6.16 9.91 27.87
C SER A 375 -7.17 9.29 26.93
N LEU A 376 -8.43 9.72 27.07
CA LEU A 376 -9.50 9.41 26.13
C LEU A 376 -9.29 10.06 24.76
N GLN A 377 -8.67 11.25 24.71
CA GLN A 377 -8.46 11.98 23.45
C GLN A 377 -7.53 11.20 22.52
N ILE A 378 -6.44 10.63 23.05
CA ILE A 378 -5.52 9.79 22.28
C ILE A 378 -6.28 8.59 21.67
N CYS A 379 -7.21 7.98 22.42
CA CYS A 379 -8.03 6.89 21.86
C CYS A 379 -8.86 7.34 20.67
N LYS A 380 -9.47 8.54 20.74
CA LYS A 380 -10.27 9.11 19.65
C LYS A 380 -9.41 9.42 18.43
N ASP A 381 -8.29 10.12 18.62
CA ASP A 381 -7.38 10.50 17.54
C ASP A 381 -6.83 9.26 16.81
N VAL A 382 -6.49 8.20 17.56
CA VAL A 382 -6.03 6.92 17.01
C VAL A 382 -7.15 6.20 16.25
N MET A 383 -8.39 6.23 16.78
CA MET A 383 -9.54 5.62 16.11
C MET A 383 -9.88 6.35 14.81
N ASP A 384 -9.83 7.69 14.81
CA ASP A 384 -10.03 8.53 13.63
C ASP A 384 -8.98 8.23 12.54
N ALA A 385 -7.70 8.13 12.92
CA ALA A 385 -6.63 7.78 12.00
C ALA A 385 -6.79 6.36 11.43
N LEU A 386 -7.31 5.42 12.22
CA LEU A 386 -7.59 4.06 11.77
C LEU A 386 -8.75 4.02 10.77
N ILE A 387 -9.85 4.73 11.06
CA ILE A 387 -11.01 4.84 10.18
C ILE A 387 -10.61 5.45 8.83
N LEU A 388 -9.75 6.48 8.83
CA LEU A 388 -9.20 7.02 7.59
C LEU A 388 -8.50 5.97 6.74
N LYS A 389 -7.60 5.20 7.35
CA LYS A 389 -6.86 4.15 6.65
C LYS A 389 -7.80 3.08 6.11
N MET A 390 -8.86 2.75 6.85
CA MET A 390 -9.90 1.84 6.37
C MET A 390 -10.67 2.40 5.17
N ALA A 391 -11.05 3.68 5.22
CA ALA A 391 -11.74 4.33 4.12
C ALA A 391 -10.86 4.44 2.86
N GLU A 392 -9.57 4.77 3.02
CA GLU A 392 -8.57 4.75 1.94
C GLU A 392 -8.46 3.35 1.31
N LEU A 393 -8.41 2.30 2.13
CA LEU A 393 -8.33 0.92 1.67
C LEU A 393 -9.61 0.51 0.93
N ASN A 394 -10.79 0.85 1.45
CA ASN A 394 -12.05 0.51 0.80
C ASN A 394 -12.15 1.16 -0.58
N ARG A 395 -11.79 2.44 -0.69
CA ARG A 395 -11.72 3.15 -1.98
C ARG A 395 -10.74 2.50 -2.95
N ALA A 396 -9.55 2.10 -2.49
CA ALA A 396 -8.55 1.45 -3.32
C ALA A 396 -9.01 0.07 -3.83
N THR A 397 -9.82 -0.63 -3.04
CA THR A 397 -10.39 -1.92 -3.41
C THR A 397 -11.54 -1.76 -4.41
N CYS A 398 -12.43 -0.78 -4.22
CA CYS A 398 -13.53 -0.48 -5.14
C CYS A 398 -13.04 0.08 -6.49
N GLY A 399 -11.99 0.91 -6.51
CA GLY A 399 -11.44 1.52 -7.73
C GLY A 399 -10.65 0.55 -8.63
N ASN A 400 -10.43 -0.69 -8.20
CA ASN A 400 -9.78 -1.73 -9.01
C ASN A 400 -10.79 -2.65 -9.72
N ASN A 401 -12.10 -2.42 -9.58
CA ASN A 401 -13.13 -3.19 -10.27
C ASN A 401 -13.50 -2.66 -11.67
N ASP A 402 -12.91 -1.54 -12.12
CA ASP A 402 -13.04 -1.08 -13.50
C ASP A 402 -11.98 -1.77 -14.38
N GLY A 403 -12.33 -2.97 -14.86
CA GLY A 403 -11.83 -3.55 -16.11
C GLY A 403 -10.40 -4.07 -16.11
N ASP A 404 -10.19 -5.31 -15.64
CA ASP A 404 -9.18 -6.19 -16.22
C ASP A 404 -9.84 -7.01 -17.35
N PRO A 405 -9.50 -6.82 -18.65
CA PRO A 405 -10.11 -7.57 -19.74
C PRO A 405 -9.64 -9.04 -19.83
N ASN A 406 -8.86 -9.54 -18.87
CA ASN A 406 -8.21 -10.83 -18.96
C ASN A 406 -8.57 -11.76 -17.80
N SER A 407 -9.82 -12.22 -17.79
CA SER A 407 -10.16 -13.49 -17.13
C SER A 407 -11.12 -14.28 -18.02
N ASP A 408 -10.64 -15.41 -18.51
CA ASP A 408 -11.33 -16.33 -19.42
C ASP A 408 -12.64 -16.88 -18.80
N PRO A 409 -13.70 -17.08 -19.60
CA PRO A 409 -14.95 -17.65 -19.13
C PRO A 409 -14.99 -19.16 -19.38
N GLU A 410 -14.75 -19.98 -18.36
CA GLU A 410 -15.16 -21.40 -18.39
C GLU A 410 -15.75 -21.84 -17.05
N SER A 411 -17.09 -21.89 -17.00
CA SER A 411 -17.84 -23.15 -16.80
C SER A 411 -19.33 -22.86 -16.56
N ASN A 412 -20.14 -23.58 -17.32
CA ASN A 412 -21.59 -23.54 -17.39
C ASN A 412 -22.18 -24.50 -16.32
N GLY A 413 -23.30 -24.14 -15.67
CA GLY A 413 -24.00 -25.10 -14.79
C GLY A 413 -25.08 -24.53 -13.86
N THR A 414 -26.17 -24.02 -14.44
CA THR A 414 -27.56 -23.94 -13.93
C THR A 414 -27.88 -24.33 -12.47
N SER A 415 -28.52 -23.41 -11.72
CA SER A 415 -29.94 -23.47 -11.33
C SER A 415 -30.33 -22.24 -10.49
N GLY A 416 -31.49 -21.65 -10.79
CA GLY A 416 -31.86 -20.31 -10.36
C GLY A 416 -32.52 -20.21 -8.99
N GLN A 417 -32.47 -19.00 -8.42
CA GLN A 417 -33.60 -18.43 -7.69
C GLN A 417 -33.49 -16.90 -7.64
N GLU A 418 -34.65 -16.29 -7.80
CA GLU A 418 -34.94 -14.88 -8.05
C GLU A 418 -34.43 -13.96 -6.93
N LYS A 419 -33.81 -12.83 -7.31
CA LYS A 419 -33.85 -11.62 -6.49
C LYS A 419 -34.11 -10.40 -7.37
N SER A 420 -35.18 -9.73 -6.98
CA SER A 420 -35.72 -8.47 -7.46
C SER A 420 -34.67 -7.42 -7.75
N THR A 421 -34.79 -6.85 -8.94
CA THR A 421 -34.16 -5.64 -9.44
C THR A 421 -34.40 -4.45 -8.50
N SER A 422 -33.32 -3.89 -7.96
CA SER A 422 -33.24 -2.46 -7.65
C SER A 422 -31.97 -1.92 -8.30
N GLU A 423 -32.17 -1.15 -9.36
CA GLU A 423 -31.15 -0.42 -10.09
C GLU A 423 -30.41 0.54 -9.16
N GLY A 424 -29.08 0.45 -9.16
CA GLY A 424 -28.16 1.39 -8.53
C GLY A 424 -26.79 1.21 -9.15
N ALA A 425 -26.25 2.28 -9.74
CA ALA A 425 -24.96 2.31 -10.42
C ALA A 425 -23.81 1.71 -9.57
N PRO A 426 -22.77 1.10 -10.18
CA PRO A 426 -21.64 0.56 -9.43
C PRO A 426 -20.73 1.73 -9.05
N GLY A 427 -21.06 2.43 -7.97
CA GLY A 427 -20.33 3.60 -7.52
C GLY A 427 -20.28 3.68 -6.00
N ASN A 428 -19.15 3.28 -5.43
CA ASN A 428 -18.69 3.69 -4.10
C ASN A 428 -19.66 3.38 -2.94
N SER A 429 -19.82 2.10 -2.56
CA SER A 429 -20.55 1.76 -1.32
C SER A 429 -19.86 2.43 -0.11
N PRO A 430 -20.54 3.35 0.60
CA PRO A 430 -19.91 4.10 1.68
C PRO A 430 -19.59 3.19 2.85
N LEU A 431 -18.47 3.44 3.51
CA LEU A 431 -18.10 2.73 4.74
C LEU A 431 -19.13 3.09 5.83
N VAL A 432 -19.77 2.11 6.45
CA VAL A 432 -20.79 2.36 7.47
C VAL A 432 -20.16 2.25 8.85
N LEU A 433 -20.17 3.32 9.63
CA LEU A 433 -19.73 3.35 11.02
C LEU A 433 -20.94 3.31 11.95
N GLU A 434 -21.01 2.34 12.85
CA GLU A 434 -22.03 2.32 13.90
C GLU A 434 -21.44 2.81 15.22
N GLN A 435 -22.25 3.61 15.91
CA GLN A 435 -21.92 4.12 17.23
C GLN A 435 -21.97 3.02 18.28
N VAL A 436 -20.92 2.93 19.10
CA VAL A 436 -20.84 2.03 20.25
C VAL A 436 -20.90 2.85 21.53
N ARG A 437 -21.74 2.41 22.47
CA ARG A 437 -21.86 3.03 23.80
C ARG A 437 -21.00 2.29 24.81
N VAL A 438 -20.11 3.02 25.47
CA VAL A 438 -19.41 2.56 26.66
C VAL A 438 -20.15 3.12 27.87
N VAL A 439 -20.64 2.24 28.73
CA VAL A 439 -21.38 2.56 29.95
C VAL A 439 -20.63 2.04 31.17
N ASP A 440 -20.85 2.61 32.35
CA ASP A 440 -20.42 1.95 33.59
C ASP A 440 -21.36 0.81 33.99
N MET A 441 -21.05 0.14 35.10
CA MET A 441 -21.87 -0.97 35.62
C MET A 441 -23.28 -0.51 36.02
N ASP A 442 -23.44 0.76 36.38
CA ASP A 442 -24.73 1.38 36.73
C ASP A 442 -25.52 1.82 35.48
N GLY A 443 -24.93 1.69 34.28
CA GLY A 443 -25.55 2.03 33.00
C GLY A 443 -25.38 3.49 32.57
N ASN A 444 -24.63 4.30 33.32
CA ASN A 444 -24.35 5.68 32.94
C ASN A 444 -23.37 5.71 31.76
N LEU A 445 -23.67 6.56 30.78
CA LEU A 445 -22.84 6.72 29.60
C LEU A 445 -21.49 7.33 29.96
N LYS A 446 -20.40 6.64 29.63
CA LYS A 446 -19.02 7.12 29.75
C LYS A 446 -18.50 7.69 28.44
N VAL A 447 -18.70 6.95 27.36
CA VAL A 447 -18.20 7.32 26.02
C VAL A 447 -19.22 6.89 24.99
N LEU A 448 -19.47 7.76 24.02
CA LEU A 448 -20.22 7.45 22.82
C LEU A 448 -19.36 7.85 21.62
N TYR A 449 -19.06 6.91 20.74
CA TYR A 449 -18.20 7.15 19.59
C TYR A 449 -18.65 6.31 18.38
N PRO A 450 -18.54 6.81 17.13
CA PRO A 450 -18.08 8.17 16.75
C PRO A 450 -19.17 9.23 16.90
N SER A 451 -18.88 10.39 17.49
CA SER A 451 -19.81 11.54 17.49
C SER A 451 -19.53 12.51 16.33
N LYS A 452 -20.51 13.35 15.96
CA LYS A 452 -20.38 14.33 14.86
C LYS A 452 -19.17 15.26 15.04
N THR A 453 -18.79 15.56 16.28
CA THR A 453 -17.65 16.42 16.61
C THR A 453 -16.30 15.71 16.58
N ASP A 454 -16.28 14.38 16.71
CA ASP A 454 -15.02 13.63 16.79
C ASP A 454 -14.36 13.51 15.42
N LEU A 455 -15.14 13.28 14.35
CA LEU A 455 -14.62 13.18 12.98
C LEU A 455 -14.27 14.54 12.32
N VAL A 456 -14.44 15.66 13.04
CA VAL A 456 -14.20 17.02 12.52
C VAL A 456 -12.74 17.26 12.19
N THR A 457 -11.82 16.71 12.98
CA THR A 457 -10.36 16.78 12.75
C THR A 457 -9.95 16.15 11.41
N VAL A 458 -10.84 15.30 10.89
CA VAL A 458 -10.66 14.45 9.72
C VAL A 458 -11.57 14.85 8.55
N SER A 459 -12.47 15.80 8.79
CA SER A 459 -13.57 16.20 7.91
C SER A 459 -13.12 16.86 6.61
N SER A 460 -11.85 17.27 6.50
CA SER A 460 -11.30 17.74 5.21
C SER A 460 -11.14 16.59 4.20
N LEU A 461 -11.03 15.35 4.66
CA LEU A 461 -10.83 14.16 3.83
C LEU A 461 -12.04 13.21 3.80
N LEU A 462 -13.00 13.37 4.72
CA LEU A 462 -14.18 12.52 4.86
C LEU A 462 -15.47 13.32 4.64
N THR A 463 -16.36 12.81 3.78
CA THR A 463 -17.76 13.26 3.70
C THR A 463 -18.60 12.33 4.56
N VAL A 464 -19.17 12.87 5.64
CA VAL A 464 -20.09 12.13 6.52
C VAL A 464 -21.49 12.14 5.89
N LEU A 465 -21.93 10.98 5.41
CA LEU A 465 -23.29 10.75 4.93
C LEU A 465 -24.20 10.39 6.12
N HIS A 466 -25.42 10.95 6.11
CA HIS A 466 -26.46 10.66 7.10
C HIS A 466 -27.43 9.59 6.60
#